data_AF-A0A401RA41-F1
#
_entry.id   AF-A0A401RA41-F1
#
_cell.length_a   1.000
_cell.length_b   1.000
_cell.length_c   1.000
_cell.angle_alpha   90.00
_cell.angle_beta   90.00
_cell.angle_gamma   90.00
#
_symmetry.space_group_name_H-M   'P 1'
#
loop_
_entity.id
_entity.type
_entity.pdbx_description
1 polymer ?
#
loop_
_entity_poly.entity_id
_entity_poly.type
_entity_poly.pdbx_seq_one_letter_code
_entity_poly.pdbx_strand_id
1 'polypeptide(L)'
;MWQLYGGGVGSPPLGFPAVPPAPDWSWLEGSLAQLLSGWWEQVPVQLGYGDAVGFNIDFRGEDQHSVERVSVMCEEPGGLVLLVDDRAVPGGTPEDVMRARGWRQRIMGWWQRDFEDDGADGAARAAKMVVEELLLRGARSPDALKVTDVRAERGGLLALPGLAIAR
;
A
#
# COMPACT_ATOMS: atom_id res chain seq x y z
N MET A 1 12.81 4.93 -0.11
CA MET A 1 13.76 4.03 -0.81
C MET A 1 13.13 2.65 -0.96
N TRP A 2 13.09 2.12 -2.18
CA TRP A 2 12.61 0.77 -2.52
C TRP A 2 13.50 0.18 -3.62
N GLN A 3 13.48 -1.14 -3.79
CA GLN A 3 14.24 -1.85 -4.82
C GLN A 3 13.44 -3.03 -5.35
N LEU A 4 13.46 -3.23 -6.66
CA LEU A 4 12.85 -4.36 -7.36
C LEU A 4 13.95 -5.16 -8.08
N TYR A 5 13.95 -6.48 -7.86
CA TYR A 5 14.86 -7.42 -8.52
C TYR A 5 14.04 -8.40 -9.36
N GLY A 6 13.92 -8.12 -10.67
CA GLY A 6 13.12 -8.90 -11.62
C GLY A 6 13.77 -10.20 -12.14
N GLY A 7 14.63 -10.86 -11.35
CA GLY A 7 15.25 -12.14 -11.70
C GLY A 7 16.31 -12.11 -12.82
N GLY A 8 16.75 -10.92 -13.26
CA GLY A 8 17.83 -10.74 -14.25
C GLY A 8 19.25 -10.95 -13.71
N VAL A 9 20.27 -10.52 -14.48
CA VAL A 9 21.69 -10.65 -14.08
C VAL A 9 22.00 -9.74 -12.90
N GLY A 10 22.13 -10.34 -11.71
CA GLY A 10 22.46 -9.66 -10.47
C GLY A 10 21.85 -10.39 -9.28
N SER A 11 22.57 -10.46 -8.16
CA SER A 11 22.02 -11.01 -6.92
C SER A 11 21.52 -9.86 -6.03
N PRO A 12 20.40 -10.03 -5.32
CA PRO A 12 20.00 -9.06 -4.32
C PRO A 12 21.10 -8.92 -3.25
N PRO A 13 21.24 -7.72 -2.63
CA PRO A 13 22.21 -7.51 -1.57
C PRO A 13 21.88 -8.41 -0.37
N LEU A 14 22.90 -8.76 0.42
CA LEU A 14 22.75 -9.59 1.63
C LEU A 14 21.88 -8.94 2.71
N GLY A 15 21.64 -7.63 2.62
CA GLY A 15 20.76 -6.90 3.51
C GLY A 15 20.35 -5.56 2.91
N PHE A 16 19.25 -5.02 3.44
CA PHE A 16 18.77 -3.68 3.12
C PHE A 16 18.91 -2.79 4.35
N PRO A 17 19.21 -1.48 4.20
CA PRO A 17 19.22 -0.58 5.34
C PRO A 17 17.84 -0.57 6.00
N ALA A 18 17.80 -0.79 7.31
CA ALA A 18 16.55 -0.71 8.07
C ALA A 18 16.31 0.75 8.45
N VAL A 19 15.15 1.29 8.06
CA VAL A 19 14.66 2.57 8.58
C VAL A 19 13.80 2.27 9.81
N PRO A 20 13.96 3.01 10.93
CA PRO A 20 13.10 2.82 12.09
C PRO A 20 11.63 3.06 11.73
N PRO A 21 10.67 2.48 12.47
CA PRO A 21 9.26 2.80 12.29
C PRO A 21 8.99 4.30 12.36
N ALA A 22 8.02 4.78 11.59
CA ALA A 22 7.65 6.18 11.56
C ALA A 22 7.26 6.66 12.98
N PRO A 23 7.78 7.81 13.46
CA PRO A 23 7.47 8.33 14.79
C PRO A 23 6.04 8.85 14.92
N ASP A 24 5.42 9.23 13.80
CA ASP A 24 4.06 9.77 13.73
C ASP A 24 3.43 9.53 12.34
N TRP A 25 2.14 9.82 12.23
CA TRP A 25 1.35 9.62 11.01
C TRP A 25 1.80 10.50 9.85
N SER A 26 2.25 11.72 10.12
CA SER A 26 2.73 12.65 9.08
C SER A 26 4.01 12.13 8.44
N TRP A 27 4.91 11.57 9.24
CA TRP A 27 6.11 10.91 8.75
C TRP A 27 5.75 9.71 7.88
N LEU A 28 4.82 8.87 8.34
CA LEU A 28 4.36 7.70 7.58
C LEU A 28 3.75 8.11 6.23
N GLU A 29 2.88 9.13 6.22
CA GLU A 29 2.29 9.69 5.00
C GLU A 29 3.38 10.15 4.03
N GLY A 30 4.38 10.91 4.51
CA GLY A 30 5.48 11.39 3.69
C GLY A 30 6.30 10.26 3.05
N SER A 31 6.53 9.17 3.78
CA SER A 31 7.30 8.04 3.25
C SER A 31 6.51 7.14 2.32
N LEU A 32 5.20 6.99 2.57
CA LEU A 32 4.28 6.40 1.60
C LEU A 32 4.25 7.23 0.32
N ALA A 33 4.12 8.56 0.43
CA ALA A 33 4.09 9.44 -0.75
C ALA A 33 5.38 9.30 -1.57
N GLN A 34 6.55 9.32 -0.92
CA GLN A 34 7.83 9.12 -1.61
C GLN A 34 7.95 7.73 -2.27
N LEU A 35 7.49 6.68 -1.60
CA LEU A 35 7.47 5.33 -2.16
C LEU A 35 6.59 5.29 -3.41
N LEU A 36 5.35 5.77 -3.29
CA LEU A 36 4.34 5.69 -4.34
C LEU A 36 4.66 6.59 -5.53
N SER A 37 5.28 7.76 -5.31
CA SER A 37 5.78 8.59 -6.42
C SER A 37 6.88 7.86 -7.19
N GLY A 38 7.81 7.21 -6.48
CA GLY A 38 8.83 6.39 -7.12
C GLY A 38 8.24 5.19 -7.87
N TRP A 39 7.19 4.57 -7.35
CA TRP A 39 6.49 3.49 -8.03
C TRP A 39 5.79 3.97 -9.29
N TRP A 40 4.99 5.02 -9.19
CA TRP A 40 4.30 5.64 -10.32
C TRP A 40 5.22 5.91 -11.50
N GLU A 41 6.42 6.41 -11.26
CA GLU A 41 7.38 6.75 -12.32
C GLU A 41 8.14 5.54 -12.88
N GLN A 42 8.51 4.57 -12.02
CA GLN A 42 9.54 3.59 -12.37
C GLN A 42 8.98 2.17 -12.53
N VAL A 43 7.91 1.82 -11.83
CA VAL A 43 7.32 0.48 -11.89
C VAL A 43 6.85 0.15 -13.31
N PRO A 44 6.10 1.02 -14.03
CA PRO A 44 5.68 0.73 -15.41
C PRO A 44 6.84 0.46 -16.38
N VAL A 45 8.01 1.08 -16.14
CA VAL A 45 9.20 0.92 -16.99
C VAL A 45 10.00 -0.34 -16.62
N GLN A 46 9.89 -0.79 -15.36
CA GLN A 46 10.61 -1.95 -14.83
C GLN A 46 9.80 -3.25 -14.92
N LEU A 47 8.47 -3.17 -14.95
CA LEU A 47 7.57 -4.30 -15.08
C LEU A 47 7.23 -4.59 -16.54
N GLY A 48 6.99 -5.87 -16.84
CA GLY A 48 6.36 -6.25 -18.11
C GLY A 48 4.86 -5.97 -18.06
N TYR A 49 4.23 -5.88 -19.23
CA TYR A 49 2.77 -5.81 -19.33
C TYR A 49 2.12 -6.97 -18.57
N GLY A 50 1.13 -6.65 -17.73
CA GLY A 50 0.38 -7.59 -16.92
C GLY A 50 1.04 -7.98 -15.59
N ASP A 51 2.18 -7.39 -15.22
CA ASP A 51 2.83 -7.64 -13.94
C ASP A 51 2.45 -6.56 -12.91
N ALA A 52 2.53 -6.91 -11.62
CA ALA A 52 2.27 -6.00 -10.51
C ALA A 52 3.31 -6.09 -9.39
N VAL A 53 3.43 -5.00 -8.63
CA VAL A 53 4.09 -4.98 -7.32
C VAL A 53 3.11 -4.56 -6.26
N GLY A 54 3.30 -5.02 -5.03
CA GLY A 54 2.44 -4.60 -3.95
C GLY A 54 2.87 -5.07 -2.58
N PHE A 55 2.15 -4.58 -1.58
CA PHE A 55 2.26 -5.01 -0.19
C PHE A 55 0.95 -4.74 0.54
N ASN A 56 0.79 -5.37 1.69
CA ASN A 56 -0.28 -5.12 2.63
C ASN A 56 0.25 -4.37 3.84
N ILE A 57 -0.57 -3.46 4.37
CA ILE A 57 -0.42 -2.87 5.69
C ILE A 57 -1.49 -3.51 6.57
N ASP A 58 -1.03 -4.34 7.50
CA ASP A 58 -1.87 -5.00 8.50
C ASP A 58 -1.88 -4.18 9.79
N PHE A 59 -3.07 -4.01 10.37
CA PHE A 59 -3.26 -3.25 11.61
C PHE A 59 -4.43 -3.81 12.43
N ARG A 60 -4.53 -3.36 13.67
CA ARG A 60 -5.72 -3.59 14.51
C ARG A 60 -6.44 -2.27 14.67
N GLY A 61 -7.72 -2.26 14.33
CA GLY A 61 -8.58 -1.10 14.49
C GLY A 61 -9.15 -0.97 15.89
N GLU A 62 -10.37 -0.44 15.99
CA GLU A 62 -11.12 -0.34 17.24
C GLU A 62 -11.35 -1.73 17.86
N ASP A 63 -11.76 -2.71 17.06
CA ASP A 63 -11.80 -4.10 17.46
C ASP A 63 -10.39 -4.69 17.47
N GLN A 64 -9.83 -4.79 18.67
CA GLN A 64 -8.48 -5.31 18.87
C GLN A 64 -8.34 -6.82 18.64
N HIS A 65 -9.42 -7.54 18.29
CA HIS A 65 -9.37 -8.98 18.05
C HIS A 65 -9.20 -9.33 16.58
N SER A 66 -9.71 -8.49 15.67
CA SER A 66 -9.55 -8.65 14.23
C SER A 66 -8.32 -7.92 13.70
N VAL A 67 -7.76 -8.46 12.61
CA VAL A 67 -6.70 -7.80 11.83
C VAL A 67 -7.35 -7.24 10.59
N GLU A 68 -7.13 -5.95 10.37
CA GLU A 68 -7.58 -5.21 9.20
C GLU A 68 -6.41 -4.96 8.25
N ARG A 69 -6.75 -4.65 7.00
CA ARG A 69 -5.77 -4.57 5.92
C ARG A 69 -6.09 -3.47 4.92
N VAL A 70 -5.05 -2.71 4.57
CA VAL A 70 -4.99 -1.88 3.36
C VAL A 70 -3.94 -2.48 2.45
N SER A 71 -4.29 -2.80 1.21
CA SER A 71 -3.35 -3.25 0.19
C SER A 71 -2.99 -2.09 -0.72
N VAL A 72 -1.70 -2.00 -1.04
CA VAL A 72 -1.12 -0.98 -1.91
C VAL A 72 -0.46 -1.70 -3.07
N MET A 73 -0.88 -1.38 -4.29
CA MET A 73 -0.41 -2.03 -5.51
C MET A 73 -0.04 -1.01 -6.58
N CYS A 74 0.87 -1.41 -7.45
CA CYS A 74 1.11 -0.74 -8.72
C CYS A 74 1.11 -1.80 -9.82
N GLU A 75 0.26 -1.61 -10.82
CA GLU A 75 -0.05 -2.58 -11.88
C GLU A 75 0.20 -1.97 -13.26
N GLU A 76 0.58 -2.78 -14.24
CA GLU A 76 0.68 -2.35 -15.64
C GLU A 76 -0.26 -3.17 -16.54
N PRO A 77 -1.18 -2.55 -17.31
CA PRO A 77 -1.56 -1.14 -17.28
C PRO A 77 -2.50 -0.86 -16.09
N GLY A 78 -2.42 0.32 -15.47
CA GLY A 78 -3.38 0.72 -14.43
C GLY A 78 -2.81 1.58 -13.31
N GLY A 79 -1.48 1.65 -13.18
CA GLY A 79 -0.83 2.52 -12.21
C GLY A 79 -1.12 2.12 -10.76
N LEU A 80 -1.27 3.11 -9.87
CA LEU A 80 -1.44 2.87 -8.45
C LEU A 80 -2.88 2.49 -8.10
N VAL A 81 -3.03 1.40 -7.33
CA VAL A 81 -4.32 0.87 -6.85
C VAL A 81 -4.26 0.67 -5.34
N LEU A 82 -5.30 1.12 -4.66
CA LEU A 82 -5.52 0.83 -3.24
C LEU A 82 -6.71 -0.10 -3.05
N LEU A 83 -6.60 -1.01 -2.11
CA LEU A 83 -7.69 -1.85 -1.63
C LEU A 83 -7.81 -1.75 -0.11
N VAL A 84 -9.02 -1.76 0.43
CA VAL A 84 -9.25 -1.94 1.87
C VAL A 84 -10.24 -3.07 2.14
N ASP A 85 -9.92 -3.89 3.13
CA ASP A 85 -10.70 -5.07 3.48
C ASP A 85 -12.00 -4.67 4.18
N ASP A 86 -13.14 -5.18 3.72
CA ASP A 86 -14.46 -4.97 4.31
C ASP A 86 -15.18 -6.31 4.56
N ARG A 87 -14.46 -7.44 4.46
CA ARG A 87 -15.04 -8.79 4.55
C ARG A 87 -15.48 -9.16 5.97
N ALA A 88 -14.84 -8.59 6.98
CA ALA A 88 -15.17 -8.84 8.38
C ALA A 88 -16.38 -8.02 8.87
N VAL A 89 -16.84 -7.03 8.09
CA VAL A 89 -17.96 -6.16 8.46
C VAL A 89 -19.29 -6.87 8.11
N PRO A 90 -20.14 -7.21 9.09
CA PRO A 90 -21.42 -7.85 8.82
C PRO A 90 -22.31 -6.97 7.93
N GLY A 91 -22.68 -7.48 6.75
CA GLY A 91 -23.44 -6.71 5.75
C GLY A 91 -22.59 -5.73 4.93
N GLY A 92 -21.32 -5.54 5.28
CA GLY A 92 -20.41 -4.57 4.67
C GLY A 92 -20.65 -3.13 5.11
N THR A 93 -19.65 -2.30 4.90
CA THR A 93 -19.79 -0.85 5.10
C THR A 93 -20.71 -0.25 4.03
N PRO A 94 -21.66 0.66 4.39
CA PRO A 94 -22.52 1.32 3.42
C PRO A 94 -21.73 2.04 2.30
N GLU A 95 -22.25 1.96 1.08
CA GLU A 95 -21.57 2.50 -0.11
C GLU A 95 -21.37 4.01 -0.06
N ASP A 96 -22.36 4.75 0.41
CA ASP A 96 -22.29 6.21 0.58
C ASP A 96 -21.19 6.62 1.56
N VAL A 97 -21.03 5.87 2.65
CA VAL A 97 -19.94 6.06 3.62
C VAL A 97 -18.58 5.81 2.97
N MET A 98 -18.43 4.72 2.22
CA MET A 98 -17.15 4.39 1.56
C MET A 98 -16.82 5.40 0.45
N ARG A 99 -17.82 5.85 -0.31
CA ARG A 99 -17.64 6.91 -1.32
C ARG A 99 -17.25 8.25 -0.70
N ALA A 100 -17.81 8.60 0.46
CA ALA A 100 -17.42 9.80 1.19
C ALA A 100 -15.96 9.75 1.68
N ARG A 101 -15.43 8.56 1.96
CA ARG A 101 -14.01 8.31 2.28
C ARG A 101 -13.10 8.22 1.06
N GLY A 102 -13.65 8.32 -0.15
CA GLY A 102 -12.89 8.32 -1.41
C GLY A 102 -12.84 6.98 -2.16
N TRP A 103 -13.35 5.90 -1.58
CA TRP A 103 -13.44 4.59 -2.25
C TRP A 103 -14.46 4.60 -3.39
N ARG A 104 -14.23 3.80 -4.44
CA ARG A 104 -15.04 3.89 -5.69
C ARG A 104 -15.77 2.62 -6.06
N GLN A 105 -15.11 1.47 -5.94
CA GLN A 105 -15.63 0.20 -6.43
C GLN A 105 -15.57 -0.84 -5.33
N ARG A 106 -16.56 -1.75 -5.28
CA ARG A 106 -16.57 -2.89 -4.37
C ARG A 106 -16.27 -4.17 -5.16
N ILE A 107 -15.27 -4.93 -4.72
CA ILE A 107 -14.78 -6.13 -5.42
C ILE A 107 -14.52 -7.23 -4.40
N MET A 108 -15.30 -8.32 -4.45
CA MET A 108 -15.10 -9.51 -3.60
C MET A 108 -14.92 -9.22 -2.10
N GLY A 109 -15.69 -8.26 -1.57
CA GLY A 109 -15.61 -7.84 -0.16
C GLY A 109 -14.50 -6.84 0.17
N TRP A 110 -13.80 -6.33 -0.84
CA TRP A 110 -12.86 -5.21 -0.75
C TRP A 110 -13.47 -3.95 -1.34
N TRP A 111 -12.95 -2.80 -0.94
CA TRP A 111 -13.17 -1.53 -1.61
C TRP A 111 -11.90 -1.09 -2.32
N GLN A 112 -12.03 -0.62 -3.56
CA GLN A 112 -10.94 -0.22 -4.44
C GLN A 112 -10.99 1.27 -4.77
N ARG A 113 -9.80 1.85 -4.92
CA ARG A 113 -9.58 3.15 -5.56
C ARG A 113 -8.35 3.08 -6.47
N ASP A 114 -8.55 3.41 -7.75
CA ASP A 114 -7.50 3.55 -8.75
C ASP A 114 -7.02 5.00 -8.83
N PHE A 115 -5.74 5.21 -9.11
CA PHE A 115 -5.11 6.52 -9.24
C PHE A 115 -4.44 6.72 -10.61
N GLU A 116 -4.82 5.96 -11.64
CA GLU A 116 -4.29 6.11 -13.00
C GLU A 116 -4.52 7.52 -13.58
N ASP A 117 -5.75 8.01 -13.49
CA ASP A 117 -6.14 9.33 -14.05
C ASP A 117 -5.65 10.53 -13.21
N ASP A 118 -5.07 10.25 -12.04
CA ASP A 118 -4.74 11.24 -11.03
C ASP A 118 -3.37 11.91 -11.28
N GLY A 119 -2.58 11.39 -12.24
CA GLY A 119 -1.29 11.92 -12.65
C GLY A 119 -0.24 11.90 -11.54
N ALA A 120 0.75 12.81 -11.60
CA ALA A 120 1.85 12.87 -10.63
C ALA A 120 1.40 13.08 -9.18
N ASP A 121 0.24 13.71 -8.96
CA ASP A 121 -0.32 13.94 -7.62
C ASP A 121 -1.02 12.71 -7.04
N GLY A 122 -1.31 11.69 -7.87
CA GLY A 122 -2.00 10.47 -7.47
C GLY A 122 -1.28 9.73 -6.34
N ALA A 123 0.05 9.70 -6.38
CA ALA A 123 0.87 9.10 -5.33
C ALA A 123 0.69 9.76 -3.95
N ALA A 124 0.67 11.09 -3.90
CA ALA A 124 0.47 11.83 -2.66
C ALA A 124 -0.96 11.64 -2.13
N ARG A 125 -1.97 11.66 -3.02
CA ARG A 125 -3.36 11.40 -2.64
C ARG A 125 -3.58 9.97 -2.15
N ALA A 126 -2.93 8.99 -2.78
CA ALA A 126 -2.98 7.60 -2.36
C ALA A 126 -2.35 7.43 -0.97
N ALA A 127 -1.17 7.99 -0.73
CA ALA A 127 -0.52 7.95 0.57
C ALA A 127 -1.39 8.56 1.69
N LYS A 128 -1.96 9.74 1.42
CA LYS A 128 -2.88 10.40 2.34
C LYS A 128 -4.11 9.55 2.63
N MET A 129 -4.74 8.97 1.60
CA MET A 129 -5.91 8.11 1.74
C MET A 129 -5.63 6.86 2.58
N VAL A 130 -4.44 6.26 2.44
CA VAL A 130 -4.00 5.13 3.30
C VAL A 130 -3.98 5.56 4.77
N VAL A 131 -3.35 6.69 5.09
CA VAL A 131 -3.22 7.17 6.48
C VAL A 131 -4.57 7.60 7.06
N GLU A 132 -5.40 8.28 6.27
CA GLU A 132 -6.77 8.64 6.68
C GLU A 132 -7.64 7.41 6.98
N GLU A 133 -7.55 6.36 6.16
CA GLU A 133 -8.29 5.12 6.42
C GLU A 133 -7.76 4.40 7.68
N LEU A 134 -6.44 4.33 7.88
CA LEU A 134 -5.84 3.75 9.09
C LEU A 134 -6.33 4.46 10.37
N LEU A 135 -6.29 5.80 10.36
CA LEU A 135 -6.77 6.62 11.47
C LEU A 135 -8.27 6.43 11.71
N LEU A 136 -9.05 6.46 10.65
CA LEU A 136 -10.51 6.33 10.72
C LEU A 136 -10.93 4.99 11.32
N ARG A 137 -10.18 3.92 11.04
CA ARG A 137 -10.46 2.58 11.58
C ARG A 137 -9.86 2.33 12.96
N GLY A 138 -9.19 3.32 13.54
CA GLY A 138 -8.68 3.25 14.90
C GLY A 138 -7.31 2.57 15.04
N ALA A 139 -6.50 2.55 13.99
CA ALA A 139 -5.09 2.19 14.12
C ALA A 139 -4.42 3.12 15.14
N ARG A 140 -3.72 2.54 16.12
CA ARG A 140 -3.24 3.30 17.30
C ARG A 140 -2.05 4.20 16.99
N SER A 141 -1.10 3.68 16.24
CA SER A 141 0.18 4.33 15.97
C SER A 141 0.92 3.61 14.83
N PRO A 142 1.85 4.29 14.12
CA PRO A 142 2.61 3.67 13.03
C PRO A 142 3.47 2.46 13.45
N ASP A 143 3.96 2.42 14.69
CA ASP A 143 4.76 1.31 15.22
C ASP A 143 3.95 0.02 15.46
N ALA A 144 2.62 0.12 15.52
CA ALA A 144 1.72 -1.02 15.63
C ALA A 144 1.38 -1.66 14.27
N LEU A 145 1.76 -1.02 13.16
CA LEU A 145 1.50 -1.50 11.80
C LEU A 145 2.50 -2.60 11.42
N LYS A 146 2.08 -3.48 10.52
CA LYS A 146 2.95 -4.52 9.94
C LYS A 146 2.84 -4.54 8.43
N VAL A 147 3.99 -4.70 7.76
CA VAL A 147 4.00 -4.93 6.31
C VAL A 147 3.98 -6.43 6.05
N THR A 148 3.00 -6.89 5.30
CA THR A 148 2.89 -8.30 4.88
C THR A 148 2.71 -8.40 3.37
N ASP A 149 2.85 -9.62 2.83
CA ASP A 149 2.64 -9.92 1.40
C ASP A 149 3.40 -8.98 0.45
N VAL A 150 4.64 -8.62 0.80
CA VAL A 150 5.51 -7.83 -0.07
C VAL A 150 5.84 -8.68 -1.28
N ARG A 151 5.31 -8.29 -2.44
CA ARG A 151 5.32 -9.12 -3.64
C ARG A 151 5.71 -8.32 -4.88
N ALA A 152 6.45 -9.00 -5.75
CA ALA A 152 6.57 -8.66 -7.15
C ALA A 152 6.18 -9.89 -7.96
N GLU A 153 5.41 -9.69 -9.02
CA GLU A 153 5.06 -10.81 -9.89
C GLU A 153 6.29 -11.43 -10.57
N ARG A 154 6.10 -12.62 -11.15
CA ARG A 154 7.15 -13.46 -11.76
C ARG A 154 8.29 -13.88 -10.84
N GLY A 155 8.04 -13.88 -9.52
CA GLY A 155 9.02 -14.33 -8.52
C GLY A 155 10.14 -13.34 -8.27
N GLY A 156 9.94 -12.07 -8.63
CA GLY A 156 10.87 -10.99 -8.30
C GLY A 156 10.91 -10.71 -6.79
N LEU A 157 12.04 -10.16 -6.32
CA LEU A 157 12.15 -9.66 -4.95
C LEU A 157 11.81 -8.17 -4.93
N LEU A 158 10.82 -7.81 -4.12
CA LEU A 158 10.52 -6.42 -3.79
C LEU A 158 11.03 -6.11 -2.37
N ALA A 159 11.85 -5.07 -2.25
CA ALA A 159 12.34 -4.58 -0.98
C ALA A 159 11.86 -3.15 -0.72
N LEU A 160 11.35 -2.92 0.49
CA LEU A 160 10.74 -1.66 0.94
C LEU A 160 11.48 -1.06 2.16
N PRO A 161 12.82 -0.90 2.14
CA PRO A 161 13.57 -0.44 3.31
C PRO A 161 13.15 0.94 3.82
N GLY A 162 12.65 1.81 2.94
CA GLY A 162 12.23 3.17 3.30
C GLY A 162 10.75 3.33 3.66
N LEU A 163 9.98 2.25 3.79
CA LEU A 163 8.54 2.33 4.12
C LEU A 163 8.30 2.73 5.59
N ALA A 164 9.30 2.55 6.46
CA ALA A 164 9.24 2.84 7.91
C ALA A 164 8.00 2.28 8.62
N ILE A 165 7.62 1.08 8.23
CA ILE A 165 6.69 0.24 8.97
C ILE A 165 7.47 -1.00 9.39
N ALA A 166 7.19 -1.51 10.59
CA ALA A 166 7.81 -2.73 11.07
C ALA A 166 7.53 -3.91 10.13
N ARG A 167 8.54 -4.76 9.94
CA ARG A 167 8.42 -6.03 9.20
C ARG A 167 8.09 -7.17 10.15
#